data_AF-A0A661USP8-F1
#
_entry.id   AF-A0A661USP8-F1
#
_cell.length_a   1.000
_cell.length_b   1.000
_cell.length_c   1.000
_cell.angle_alpha   90.00
_cell.angle_beta   90.00
_cell.angle_gamma   90.00
#
_symmetry.space_group_name_H-M   'P 1'
#
loop_
_entity.id
_entity.type
_entity.pdbx_description
1 polymer ?
#
loop_
_entity_poly.entity_id
_entity_poly.type
_entity_poly.pdbx_seq_one_letter_code
_entity_poly.pdbx_strand_id
1 'polypeptide(L)'
;MHNISIMKVDTKLKKLLLIISLLSAGLLLFAENVIIVQAEPIENSQSTKSRENVIFLEDFEDGIDLWTTTDTTDPGSFWNTSTFNAFGGTGKSWRMADEDISPNGGYEDSWYQVLDTPEITLPSSGNLTIIFDQYRAIEELGSNGEFDGWDGFNIRIRNADQDYSEAEILTDCTPAYNSTSLYSFGYEHNEDPDGIPGIPGWGGSTDWISTTISIPASYLGNNVIVSFAFASDPNTSTGSNPELTGLFIDNIDVAGVFTNDAEDETGFIGFSNTTKGGDLWHVLEDPSAPSPLYALGCFDFETSLYNPNMHNYISSENVIMPAESNIYFDMKIKTELDENSFPDCDYFSVEVRYIAAVYPNPPNP
;
A
#
# COMPACT_ATOMS: atom_id res chain seq x y z
N MET A 1 -24.13 5.05 -24.43
CA MET A 1 -24.41 3.60 -24.53
C MET A 1 -23.33 3.02 -25.45
N HIS A 2 -22.13 2.82 -24.91
CA HIS A 2 -20.97 2.32 -25.67
C HIS A 2 -20.79 0.83 -25.37
N ASN A 3 -20.42 0.04 -26.38
CA ASN A 3 -20.56 -1.43 -26.41
C ASN A 3 -19.21 -2.15 -26.53
N ILE A 4 -18.96 -3.06 -25.58
CA ILE A 4 -18.40 -4.43 -25.70
C ILE A 4 -16.94 -4.61 -26.19
N SER A 5 -16.13 -5.26 -25.34
CA SER A 5 -14.89 -5.94 -25.71
C SER A 5 -15.07 -7.47 -25.63
N ILE A 6 -14.72 -8.18 -26.71
CA ILE A 6 -14.73 -9.65 -26.80
C ILE A 6 -13.34 -10.17 -26.44
N MET A 7 -13.25 -11.02 -25.43
CA MET A 7 -11.98 -11.63 -25.03
C MET A 7 -11.93 -13.12 -25.40
N LYS A 8 -10.90 -13.54 -26.13
CA LYS A 8 -10.67 -14.95 -26.49
C LYS A 8 -9.54 -15.51 -25.64
N VAL A 9 -9.87 -16.31 -24.62
CA VAL A 9 -8.86 -17.08 -23.88
C VAL A 9 -8.58 -18.38 -24.66
N ASP A 10 -7.43 -18.44 -25.33
CA ASP A 10 -6.98 -19.62 -26.08
C ASP A 10 -6.14 -20.51 -25.17
N THR A 11 -6.70 -21.61 -24.67
CA THR A 11 -6.03 -22.52 -23.72
C THR A 11 -4.91 -23.38 -24.34
N LYS A 12 -4.47 -23.06 -25.56
CA LYS A 12 -3.37 -23.75 -26.25
C LYS A 12 -2.52 -22.78 -27.07
N LEU A 13 -1.51 -22.14 -26.49
CA LEU A 13 -0.31 -21.84 -27.26
C LEU A 13 0.95 -21.62 -26.42
N LYS A 14 1.99 -22.39 -26.76
CA LYS A 14 3.39 -22.15 -26.42
C LYS A 14 3.92 -21.02 -27.31
N LYS A 15 4.63 -20.05 -26.72
CA LYS A 15 5.44 -18.95 -27.31
C LYS A 15 4.81 -17.54 -27.29
N LEU A 16 5.01 -16.89 -26.14
CA LEU A 16 5.58 -15.56 -25.90
C LEU A 16 5.69 -14.58 -27.09
N LEU A 17 4.91 -13.49 -27.02
CA LEU A 17 5.34 -12.16 -27.44
C LEU A 17 5.07 -11.23 -26.25
N LEU A 18 6.15 -10.75 -25.63
CA LEU A 18 6.15 -9.93 -24.43
C LEU A 18 6.21 -8.47 -24.87
N ILE A 19 5.16 -7.69 -24.63
CA ILE A 19 5.24 -6.22 -24.61
C ILE A 19 5.12 -5.84 -23.14
N ILE A 20 6.24 -5.46 -22.55
CA ILE A 20 6.37 -4.99 -21.18
C ILE A 20 5.94 -3.52 -21.18
N SER A 21 4.77 -3.19 -20.63
CA SER A 21 4.61 -1.94 -19.91
C SER A 21 5.14 -2.19 -18.50
N LEU A 22 6.19 -1.47 -18.09
CA LEU A 22 6.77 -1.58 -16.75
C LEU A 22 5.69 -1.20 -15.73
N LEU A 23 5.17 -2.18 -15.02
CA LEU A 23 4.83 -2.06 -13.61
C LEU A 23 5.93 -2.80 -12.83
N SER A 24 6.35 -2.19 -11.73
CA SER A 24 7.43 -2.63 -10.84
C SER A 24 7.30 -4.12 -10.51
N ALA A 25 8.45 -4.79 -10.59
CA ALA A 25 8.56 -6.24 -10.48
C ALA A 25 8.83 -6.63 -9.03
N GLY A 26 7.91 -7.39 -8.45
CA GLY A 26 8.13 -8.19 -7.26
C GLY A 26 7.33 -9.49 -7.36
N LEU A 27 7.86 -10.52 -8.03
CA LEU A 27 7.66 -11.93 -7.68
C LEU A 27 8.39 -12.85 -8.67
N LEU A 28 9.32 -13.68 -8.18
CA LEU A 28 9.82 -14.86 -8.89
C LEU A 28 9.33 -16.13 -8.19
N LEU A 29 8.59 -16.93 -8.97
CA LEU A 29 8.49 -18.40 -8.91
C LEU A 29 7.50 -19.02 -7.90
N PHE A 30 6.22 -18.75 -8.11
CA PHE A 30 5.32 -19.81 -8.56
C PHE A 30 4.65 -19.34 -9.85
N ALA A 31 4.76 -20.12 -10.92
CA ALA A 31 4.04 -19.83 -12.16
C ALA A 31 2.54 -20.13 -11.94
N GLU A 32 1.85 -19.28 -11.18
CA GLU A 32 0.41 -19.11 -11.33
C GLU A 32 0.20 -18.46 -12.70
N ASN A 33 -0.54 -19.13 -13.58
CA ASN A 33 -0.83 -18.60 -14.91
C ASN A 33 -1.82 -17.45 -14.78
N VAL A 34 -1.37 -16.26 -14.39
CA VAL A 34 -2.14 -15.02 -14.49
C VAL A 34 -2.13 -14.63 -15.97
N ILE A 35 -3.32 -14.60 -16.58
CA ILE A 35 -3.49 -14.05 -17.92
C ILE A 35 -4.06 -12.64 -17.74
N ILE A 36 -3.20 -11.63 -17.91
CA ILE A 36 -3.63 -10.24 -17.98
C ILE A 36 -4.14 -10.01 -19.39
N VAL A 37 -5.39 -9.55 -19.52
CA VAL A 37 -5.88 -9.04 -20.80
C VAL A 37 -6.39 -7.62 -20.61
N GLN A 38 -5.65 -6.69 -21.21
CA GLN A 38 -6.09 -5.30 -21.33
C GLN A 38 -7.21 -5.23 -22.37
N ALA A 39 -8.39 -4.76 -21.96
CA ALA A 39 -9.47 -4.48 -22.88
C ALA A 39 -9.26 -3.07 -23.45
N GLU A 40 -8.89 -2.95 -24.72
CA GLU A 40 -9.04 -1.66 -25.41
C GLU A 40 -10.52 -1.43 -25.74
N PRO A 41 -11.03 -0.19 -25.60
CA PRO A 41 -12.36 0.16 -26.06
C PRO A 41 -12.42 0.06 -27.58
N ILE A 42 -12.97 -1.04 -28.09
CA ILE A 42 -13.24 -1.19 -29.52
C ILE A 42 -14.64 -0.64 -29.80
N GLU A 43 -14.75 0.39 -30.64
CA GLU A 43 -16.04 0.81 -31.17
C GLU A 43 -16.72 -0.36 -31.92
N ASN A 44 -17.87 -0.83 -31.39
CA ASN A 44 -18.80 -1.78 -32.00
C ASN A 44 -18.30 -3.25 -32.16
N SER A 45 -18.26 -4.03 -31.07
CA SER A 45 -18.27 -5.50 -31.20
C SER A 45 -19.41 -6.16 -30.42
N GLN A 46 -20.60 -6.36 -31.02
CA GLN A 46 -21.59 -7.24 -30.37
C GLN A 46 -21.11 -8.69 -30.38
N SER A 47 -21.00 -9.33 -29.20
CA SER A 47 -20.80 -10.78 -29.08
C SER A 47 -21.92 -11.49 -29.84
N THR A 48 -21.55 -12.24 -30.87
CA THR A 48 -22.44 -13.07 -31.69
C THR A 48 -22.55 -14.50 -31.17
N LYS A 49 -22.02 -14.80 -29.96
CA LYS A 49 -21.93 -16.15 -29.43
C LYS A 49 -23.14 -16.50 -28.57
N SER A 50 -23.69 -17.70 -28.76
CA SER A 50 -24.88 -18.14 -28.03
C SER A 50 -24.54 -18.38 -26.55
N ARG A 51 -25.42 -17.91 -25.65
CA ARG A 51 -25.35 -18.11 -24.19
C ARG A 51 -25.80 -19.52 -23.77
N GLU A 52 -25.52 -20.54 -24.59
CA GLU A 52 -26.18 -21.85 -24.44
C GLU A 52 -25.68 -22.68 -23.25
N ASN A 53 -24.57 -22.28 -22.60
CA ASN A 53 -24.07 -22.89 -21.36
C ASN A 53 -23.41 -21.83 -20.46
N VAL A 54 -24.20 -21.11 -19.67
CA VAL A 54 -23.71 -20.15 -18.68
C VAL A 54 -23.35 -20.88 -17.38
N ILE A 55 -22.08 -20.83 -16.99
CA ILE A 55 -21.56 -21.51 -15.79
C ILE A 55 -21.52 -20.61 -14.56
N PHE A 56 -21.52 -19.30 -14.78
CA PHE A 56 -21.61 -18.26 -13.77
C PHE A 56 -22.29 -17.05 -14.41
N LEU A 57 -23.29 -16.49 -13.72
CA LEU A 57 -23.99 -15.29 -14.13
C LEU A 57 -24.11 -14.42 -12.90
N GLU A 58 -23.69 -13.17 -13.03
CA GLU A 58 -23.95 -12.14 -12.05
C GLU A 58 -24.74 -11.02 -12.73
N ASP A 59 -25.84 -10.61 -12.09
CA ASP A 59 -26.66 -9.47 -12.48
C ASP A 59 -26.89 -8.47 -11.33
N PHE A 60 -26.35 -8.76 -10.13
CA PHE A 60 -26.38 -7.96 -8.91
C PHE A 60 -27.78 -7.68 -8.35
N GLU A 61 -28.82 -8.37 -8.85
CA GLU A 61 -30.19 -8.18 -8.38
C GLU A 61 -30.41 -8.75 -6.97
N ASP A 62 -29.59 -9.72 -6.58
CA ASP A 62 -29.59 -10.36 -5.25
C ASP A 62 -28.46 -9.83 -4.34
N GLY A 63 -27.79 -8.74 -4.73
CA GLY A 63 -26.70 -8.11 -3.96
C GLY A 63 -25.29 -8.51 -4.42
N ILE A 64 -24.30 -8.34 -3.54
CA ILE A 64 -22.86 -8.53 -3.81
C ILE A 64 -22.26 -9.73 -3.07
N ASP A 65 -23.08 -10.56 -2.42
CA ASP A 65 -22.62 -11.59 -1.47
C ASP A 65 -21.66 -12.64 -2.07
N LEU A 66 -21.66 -12.82 -3.39
CA LEU A 66 -20.75 -13.72 -4.12
C LEU A 66 -19.40 -13.06 -4.46
N TRP A 67 -19.18 -11.82 -4.05
CA TRP A 67 -18.01 -11.04 -4.37
C TRP A 67 -17.36 -10.44 -3.13
N THR A 68 -16.04 -10.28 -3.21
CA THR A 68 -15.23 -9.56 -2.22
C THR A 68 -14.67 -8.31 -2.89
N THR A 69 -14.92 -7.16 -2.27
CA THR A 69 -14.41 -5.86 -2.67
C THR A 69 -13.13 -5.56 -1.89
N THR A 70 -12.23 -4.78 -2.48
CA THR A 70 -10.94 -4.46 -1.86
C THR A 70 -10.47 -3.11 -2.34
N ASP A 71 -10.22 -2.21 -1.38
CA ASP A 71 -9.40 -1.02 -1.57
C ASP A 71 -7.93 -1.40 -1.42
N THR A 72 -7.18 -1.40 -2.52
CA THR A 72 -5.74 -1.72 -2.48
C THR A 72 -4.87 -0.52 -2.19
N THR A 73 -5.47 0.65 -1.96
CA THR A 73 -4.78 1.88 -1.57
C THR A 73 -4.54 1.96 -0.07
N ASP A 74 -5.21 1.09 0.70
CA ASP A 74 -4.94 0.88 2.13
C ASP A 74 -4.18 -0.42 2.33
N PRO A 75 -2.83 -0.38 2.29
CA PRO A 75 -2.04 -1.58 2.56
C PRO A 75 -2.08 -2.02 4.04
N GLY A 76 -2.72 -1.23 4.92
CA GLY A 76 -2.64 -1.43 6.36
C GLY A 76 -1.25 -1.06 6.91
N SER A 77 -0.93 -1.60 8.08
CA SER A 77 0.34 -1.36 8.77
C SER A 77 1.38 -2.41 8.38
N PHE A 78 2.58 -1.94 8.04
CA PHE A 78 3.78 -2.76 7.87
C PHE A 78 4.80 -2.56 8.99
N TRP A 79 4.40 -1.94 10.10
CA TRP A 79 5.16 -2.00 11.34
C TRP A 79 4.85 -3.28 12.11
N ASN A 80 5.89 -4.02 12.47
CA ASN A 80 5.83 -5.23 13.28
C ASN A 80 7.07 -5.37 14.18
N THR A 81 7.08 -6.36 15.08
CA THR A 81 8.31 -6.76 15.77
C THR A 81 8.91 -7.97 15.09
N SER A 82 10.23 -7.94 14.88
CA SER A 82 10.92 -8.93 14.06
C SER A 82 12.25 -9.34 14.69
N THR A 83 12.58 -10.63 14.58
CA THR A 83 13.91 -11.15 14.94
C THR A 83 14.94 -10.96 13.83
N PHE A 84 14.51 -10.60 12.62
CA PHE A 84 15.40 -10.29 11.51
C PHE A 84 16.15 -8.99 11.79
N ASN A 85 17.48 -9.04 11.71
CA ASN A 85 18.39 -7.92 11.99
C ASN A 85 18.16 -7.20 13.35
N ALA A 86 17.63 -7.91 14.34
CA ALA A 86 17.35 -7.32 15.66
C ALA A 86 18.62 -6.76 16.32
N PHE A 87 18.47 -5.64 17.04
CA PHE A 87 19.57 -4.97 17.72
C PHE A 87 20.28 -5.93 18.68
N GLY A 88 21.62 -5.88 18.70
CA GLY A 88 22.45 -6.80 19.49
C GLY A 88 22.44 -8.27 19.01
N GLY A 89 21.67 -8.61 17.97
CA GLY A 89 21.62 -9.95 17.37
C GLY A 89 20.80 -10.98 18.16
N THR A 90 19.98 -10.54 19.10
CA THR A 90 19.10 -11.39 19.92
C THR A 90 17.79 -10.66 20.21
N GLY A 91 16.70 -11.40 20.44
CA GLY A 91 15.40 -10.79 20.71
C GLY A 91 14.74 -10.27 19.42
N LYS A 92 13.93 -9.23 19.57
CA LYS A 92 13.19 -8.54 18.52
C LYS A 92 13.60 -7.07 18.44
N SER A 93 13.38 -6.46 17.28
CA SER A 93 13.33 -5.01 17.12
C SER A 93 12.05 -4.63 16.38
N TRP A 94 11.61 -3.38 16.50
CA TRP A 94 10.55 -2.88 15.64
C TRP A 94 11.08 -2.75 14.22
N ARG A 95 10.28 -3.18 13.25
CA ARG A 95 10.62 -3.19 11.85
C ARG A 95 9.45 -2.64 11.04
N MET A 96 9.76 -1.73 10.13
CA MET A 96 8.87 -1.32 9.04
C MET A 96 9.29 -2.09 7.80
N ALA A 97 8.51 -3.11 7.45
CA ALA A 97 8.67 -3.91 6.23
C ALA A 97 7.46 -4.84 6.02
N ASP A 98 7.15 -5.13 4.75
CA ASP A 98 6.48 -6.38 4.39
C ASP A 98 7.50 -7.52 4.41
N GLU A 99 7.21 -8.57 5.18
CA GLU A 99 8.08 -9.74 5.31
C GLU A 99 7.98 -10.69 4.10
N ASP A 100 6.91 -10.58 3.32
CA ASP A 100 6.58 -11.51 2.23
C ASP A 100 7.04 -11.02 0.84
N ILE A 101 7.38 -9.74 0.68
CA ILE A 101 7.81 -9.13 -0.59
C ILE A 101 9.11 -9.71 -1.16
N SER A 102 10.03 -10.14 -0.30
CA SER A 102 11.33 -10.68 -0.69
C SER A 102 11.84 -11.70 0.35
N PRO A 103 12.86 -12.53 0.06
CA PRO A 103 13.43 -13.45 1.05
C PRO A 103 13.91 -12.79 2.34
N ASN A 104 14.23 -11.49 2.30
CA ASN A 104 14.65 -10.71 3.45
C ASN A 104 13.59 -9.70 3.89
N GLY A 105 12.37 -9.72 3.33
CA GLY A 105 11.37 -8.65 3.45
C GLY A 105 11.79 -7.36 2.77
N GLY A 106 11.04 -6.29 2.99
CA GLY A 106 11.27 -5.01 2.31
C GLY A 106 10.11 -4.03 2.41
N TYR A 107 10.09 -3.04 1.53
CA TYR A 107 8.99 -2.10 1.38
C TYR A 107 8.71 -1.86 -0.11
N GLU A 108 7.50 -1.39 -0.42
CA GLU A 108 7.10 -1.01 -1.79
C GLU A 108 7.19 0.51 -2.00
N ASP A 109 7.05 0.91 -3.27
CA ASP A 109 6.93 2.29 -3.71
C ASP A 109 5.69 2.98 -3.07
N SER A 110 5.74 4.31 -2.92
CA SER A 110 4.63 5.17 -2.47
C SER A 110 4.01 4.81 -1.10
N TRP A 111 4.75 4.15 -0.23
CA TRP A 111 4.28 3.88 1.13
C TRP A 111 4.39 5.10 2.02
N TYR A 112 3.47 5.18 2.98
CA TYR A 112 3.57 6.05 4.15
C TYR A 112 3.14 5.23 5.38
N GLN A 113 4.11 4.81 6.19
CA GLN A 113 3.92 3.92 7.34
C GLN A 113 4.30 4.63 8.65
N VAL A 114 3.42 4.60 9.63
CA VAL A 114 3.59 5.26 10.92
C VAL A 114 3.46 4.25 12.04
N LEU A 115 4.36 4.32 13.03
CA LEU A 115 4.23 3.63 14.31
C LEU A 115 4.09 4.66 15.42
N ASP A 116 2.94 4.67 16.07
CA ASP A 116 2.67 5.47 17.25
C ASP A 116 3.00 4.71 18.53
N THR A 117 3.61 5.41 19.49
CA THR A 117 3.69 4.95 20.88
C THR A 117 2.31 4.97 21.53
N PRO A 118 2.12 4.26 22.67
CA PRO A 118 1.03 4.60 23.57
C PRO A 118 1.12 6.06 24.06
N GLU A 119 0.06 6.56 24.70
CA GLU A 119 0.06 7.86 25.37
C GLU A 119 1.09 7.89 26.51
N ILE A 120 1.96 8.90 26.51
CA ILE A 120 3.05 9.09 27.48
C ILE A 120 2.88 10.43 28.19
N THR A 121 2.78 10.42 29.52
CA THR A 121 2.83 11.66 30.32
C THR A 121 4.27 12.12 30.52
N LEU A 122 4.63 13.26 29.96
CA LEU A 122 5.98 13.81 30.07
C LEU A 122 6.22 14.51 31.43
N PRO A 123 7.46 14.50 31.94
CA PRO A 123 7.85 15.36 33.06
C PRO A 123 7.55 16.83 32.79
N SER A 124 7.13 17.58 33.82
CA SER A 124 6.79 19.01 33.71
C SER A 124 7.99 19.96 33.75
N SER A 125 9.21 19.43 33.77
CA SER A 125 10.45 20.21 33.86
C SER A 125 11.65 19.38 33.42
N GLY A 126 12.69 20.06 32.94
CA GLY A 126 13.95 19.44 32.52
C GLY A 126 14.15 19.54 31.01
N ASN A 127 15.34 19.13 30.56
CA ASN A 127 15.61 18.93 29.14
C ASN A 127 15.27 17.48 28.84
N LEU A 128 14.15 17.26 28.16
CA LEU A 128 13.67 15.92 27.85
C LEU A 128 14.15 15.50 26.47
N THR A 129 14.40 14.21 26.31
CA THR A 129 14.88 13.63 25.06
C THR A 129 14.11 12.37 24.70
N ILE A 130 14.03 12.07 23.41
CA ILE A 130 13.71 10.75 22.89
C ILE A 130 15.05 10.12 22.49
N ILE A 131 15.31 8.90 22.95
CA ILE A 131 16.49 8.12 22.59
C ILE A 131 16.01 6.81 21.99
N PHE A 132 16.64 6.36 20.91
CA PHE A 132 16.40 5.05 20.30
C PHE A 132 17.58 4.67 19.42
N ASP A 133 17.76 3.40 19.15
CA ASP A 133 18.66 2.91 18.12
C ASP A 133 17.91 2.77 16.79
N GLN A 134 18.55 3.12 15.68
CA GLN A 134 17.98 2.97 14.34
C GLN A 134 18.95 2.22 13.41
N TYR A 135 18.40 1.40 12.53
CA TYR A 135 19.07 0.83 11.37
C TYR A 135 18.21 1.10 10.13
N ARG A 136 18.84 1.45 9.02
CA ARG A 136 18.12 1.76 7.77
C ARG A 136 18.75 1.04 6.60
N ALA A 137 17.91 0.38 5.81
CA ALA A 137 18.22 -0.12 4.48
C ALA A 137 17.12 0.39 3.54
N ILE A 138 17.14 1.70 3.30
CA ILE A 138 16.19 2.45 2.47
C ILE A 138 16.96 3.24 1.40
N GLU A 139 16.27 3.74 0.37
CA GLU A 139 16.91 4.38 -0.78
C GLU A 139 17.87 5.50 -0.37
N GLU A 140 19.04 5.53 -1.02
CA GLU A 140 20.01 6.60 -0.87
C GLU A 140 19.43 7.97 -1.25
N LEU A 141 19.99 9.03 -0.65
CA LEU A 141 19.60 10.38 -0.99
C LEU A 141 19.81 10.68 -2.49
N GLY A 142 18.95 11.54 -3.02
CA GLY A 142 19.13 12.14 -4.34
C GLY A 142 18.59 13.55 -4.37
N SER A 143 18.28 14.07 -5.55
CA SER A 143 17.82 15.45 -5.66
C SER A 143 16.92 15.67 -6.86
N ASN A 144 15.83 16.41 -6.65
CA ASN A 144 14.94 16.89 -7.69
C ASN A 144 14.32 18.24 -7.29
N GLY A 145 14.77 19.33 -7.94
CA GLY A 145 14.30 20.67 -7.58
C GLY A 145 14.68 21.03 -6.14
N GLU A 146 13.67 21.33 -5.32
CA GLU A 146 13.82 21.67 -3.90
C GLU A 146 13.93 20.44 -2.98
N PHE A 147 13.70 19.23 -3.52
CA PHE A 147 13.83 17.97 -2.78
C PHE A 147 15.27 17.47 -2.83
N ASP A 148 15.83 17.10 -1.67
CA ASP A 148 17.19 16.59 -1.48
C ASP A 148 17.24 15.17 -0.86
N GLY A 149 16.11 14.47 -0.86
CA GLY A 149 15.99 13.05 -0.54
C GLY A 149 14.73 12.45 -1.17
N TRP A 150 14.74 11.13 -1.38
CA TRP A 150 13.64 10.37 -1.98
C TRP A 150 12.79 9.73 -0.88
N ASP A 151 13.14 8.51 -0.48
CA ASP A 151 12.65 7.85 0.72
C ASP A 151 13.18 8.49 1.99
N GLY A 152 12.40 8.44 3.06
CA GLY A 152 12.90 8.92 4.33
C GLY A 152 12.11 8.52 5.56
N PHE A 153 12.73 8.85 6.69
CA PHE A 153 12.24 8.55 8.03
C PHE A 153 12.40 9.78 8.92
N ASN A 154 11.33 10.18 9.62
CA ASN A 154 11.36 11.28 10.59
C ASN A 154 10.57 10.92 11.86
N ILE A 155 10.90 11.62 12.94
CA ILE A 155 10.21 11.50 14.21
C ILE A 155 9.28 12.68 14.41
N ARG A 156 8.04 12.38 14.78
CA ARG A 156 7.03 13.39 15.07
C ARG A 156 6.50 13.25 16.49
N ILE A 157 5.96 14.33 17.03
CA ILE A 157 5.31 14.36 18.33
C ILE A 157 4.02 15.16 18.26
N ARG A 158 3.02 14.76 19.05
CA ARG A 158 1.76 15.50 19.20
C ARG A 158 1.21 15.33 20.60
N ASN A 159 0.31 16.21 21.03
CA ASN A 159 -0.47 15.94 22.23
C ASN A 159 -1.43 14.76 21.97
N ALA A 160 -1.70 13.96 22.98
CA ALA A 160 -2.45 12.72 22.83
C ALA A 160 -3.92 12.91 22.41
N ASP A 161 -4.45 14.13 22.53
CA ASP A 161 -5.78 14.53 22.07
C ASP A 161 -5.80 15.06 20.63
N GLN A 162 -4.65 15.10 19.93
CA GLN A 162 -4.51 15.58 18.56
C GLN A 162 -4.40 14.42 17.55
N ASP A 163 -4.86 14.70 16.33
CA ASP A 163 -4.73 13.78 15.20
C ASP A 163 -3.28 13.78 14.66
N TYR A 164 -2.89 12.74 13.93
CA TYR A 164 -1.55 12.62 13.35
C TYR A 164 -1.18 13.78 12.41
N SER A 165 -2.17 14.36 11.72
CA SER A 165 -2.00 15.53 10.85
C SER A 165 -1.54 16.79 11.58
N GLU A 166 -1.64 16.83 12.91
CA GLU A 166 -1.16 17.93 13.75
C GLU A 166 0.24 17.68 14.35
N ALA A 167 0.88 16.55 14.01
CA ALA A 167 2.16 16.19 14.61
C ALA A 167 3.31 17.10 14.14
N GLU A 168 4.10 17.56 15.11
CA GLU A 168 5.30 18.36 14.88
C GLU A 168 6.50 17.45 14.56
N ILE A 169 7.20 17.74 13.45
CA ILE A 169 8.46 17.07 13.12
C ILE A 169 9.57 17.57 14.04
N LEU A 170 10.22 16.65 14.75
CA LEU A 170 11.31 16.96 15.66
C LEU A 170 12.65 17.03 14.92
N THR A 171 13.26 18.20 14.87
CA THR A 171 14.47 18.46 14.05
C THR A 171 15.78 18.61 14.85
N ASP A 172 15.70 18.90 16.16
CA ASP A 172 16.88 18.96 17.03
C ASP A 172 17.32 17.54 17.44
N CYS A 173 18.04 16.89 16.53
CA CYS A 173 18.42 15.48 16.64
C CYS A 173 19.92 15.24 16.40
N THR A 174 20.42 14.16 16.98
CA THR A 174 21.77 13.62 16.77
C THR A 174 21.67 12.12 16.48
N PRO A 175 22.11 11.61 15.32
CA PRO A 175 22.64 12.37 14.19
C PRO A 175 21.60 13.34 13.61
N ALA A 176 22.05 14.47 13.07
CA ALA A 176 21.15 15.40 12.39
C ALA A 176 20.50 14.73 11.17
N TYR A 177 19.28 15.17 10.82
CA TYR A 177 18.66 14.83 9.55
C TYR A 177 19.61 15.14 8.39
N ASN A 178 19.73 14.19 7.46
CA ASN A 178 20.64 14.28 6.31
C ASN A 178 19.94 14.74 5.02
N SER A 179 18.61 14.89 5.06
CA SER A 179 17.78 15.54 4.06
C SER A 179 16.99 16.67 4.72
N THR A 180 16.90 17.80 4.03
CA THR A 180 16.09 18.95 4.43
C THR A 180 14.70 18.93 3.81
N SER A 181 14.53 18.24 2.69
CA SER A 181 13.26 18.11 1.98
C SER A 181 13.14 16.75 1.30
N LEU A 182 12.36 15.85 1.90
CA LEU A 182 12.08 14.51 1.40
C LEU A 182 10.93 14.52 0.39
N TYR A 183 11.20 14.04 -0.83
CA TYR A 183 10.21 13.94 -1.92
C TYR A 183 9.01 13.06 -1.55
N SER A 184 9.27 11.92 -0.88
CA SER A 184 8.25 10.98 -0.41
C SER A 184 7.19 11.68 0.46
N PHE A 185 7.58 12.38 1.52
CA PHE A 185 6.59 13.10 2.33
C PHE A 185 6.03 14.33 1.62
N GLY A 186 6.90 15.14 1.01
CA GLY A 186 6.54 16.46 0.50
C GLY A 186 5.65 16.41 -0.73
N TYR A 187 6.17 15.85 -1.83
CA TYR A 187 5.47 15.80 -3.11
C TYR A 187 4.51 14.61 -3.18
N GLU A 188 5.01 13.39 -2.95
CA GLU A 188 4.23 12.16 -3.15
C GLU A 188 3.01 12.10 -2.21
N HIS A 189 3.21 12.41 -0.92
CA HIS A 189 2.13 12.44 0.07
C HIS A 189 1.57 13.84 0.35
N ASN A 190 1.92 14.83 -0.49
CA ASN A 190 1.34 16.17 -0.52
C ASN A 190 1.38 16.92 0.84
N GLU A 191 2.38 16.66 1.69
CA GLU A 191 2.60 17.44 2.91
C GLU A 191 3.25 18.79 2.62
N ASP A 192 4.08 18.85 1.58
CA ASP A 192 4.82 20.04 1.15
C ASP A 192 5.16 19.95 -0.35
N PRO A 193 4.17 20.14 -1.24
CA PRO A 193 4.27 19.78 -2.64
C PRO A 193 5.25 20.64 -3.45
N ASP A 194 5.64 21.82 -2.94
CA ASP A 194 6.68 22.66 -3.56
C ASP A 194 8.06 22.48 -2.90
N GLY A 195 8.15 21.67 -1.83
CA GLY A 195 9.36 21.41 -1.08
C GLY A 195 9.85 22.58 -0.24
N ILE A 196 8.99 23.57 0.04
CA ILE A 196 9.32 24.77 0.82
C ILE A 196 8.27 24.98 1.93
N PRO A 197 8.65 24.83 3.21
CA PRO A 197 10.02 24.88 3.75
C PRO A 197 10.84 23.57 3.67
N GLY A 198 10.25 22.47 3.25
CA GLY A 198 10.82 21.12 3.21
C GLY A 198 10.35 20.25 4.37
N ILE A 199 10.16 18.95 4.10
CA ILE A 199 9.93 17.92 5.12
C ILE A 199 11.26 17.22 5.43
N PRO A 200 11.93 17.52 6.56
CA PRO A 200 13.24 16.97 6.84
C PRO A 200 13.18 15.54 7.40
N GLY A 201 14.25 14.79 7.22
CA GLY A 201 14.36 13.44 7.78
C GLY A 201 15.69 12.77 7.47
N TRP A 202 15.77 11.48 7.79
CA TRP A 202 16.89 10.64 7.38
C TRP A 202 16.53 9.76 6.18
N GLY A 203 17.31 9.86 5.11
CA GLY A 203 17.29 8.93 3.97
C GLY A 203 18.61 8.14 3.87
N GLY A 204 18.65 7.13 2.99
CA GLY A 204 19.80 6.26 2.78
C GLY A 204 20.05 5.22 3.87
N SER A 205 21.04 4.37 3.62
CA SER A 205 21.33 3.22 4.48
C SER A 205 22.29 3.56 5.63
N THR A 206 22.10 2.92 6.78
CA THR A 206 23.00 3.00 7.93
C THR A 206 22.96 1.72 8.75
N ASP A 207 24.10 1.36 9.36
CA ASP A 207 24.13 0.31 10.38
C ASP A 207 23.46 0.82 11.67
N TRP A 208 23.32 -0.03 12.68
CA TRP A 208 22.74 0.38 13.96
C TRP A 208 23.46 1.59 14.57
N ILE A 209 22.73 2.68 14.76
CA ILE A 209 23.22 3.91 15.38
C ILE A 209 22.23 4.41 16.43
N SER A 210 22.78 4.89 17.54
CA SER A 210 21.99 5.56 18.57
C SER A 210 21.61 6.96 18.13
N THR A 211 20.35 7.30 18.38
CA THR A 211 19.71 8.58 18.04
C THR A 211 19.21 9.24 19.30
N THR A 212 19.39 10.56 19.38
CA THR A 212 18.85 11.38 20.47
C THR A 212 18.17 12.60 19.87
N ILE A 213 16.97 12.89 20.31
CA ILE A 213 16.15 14.02 19.84
C ILE A 213 15.68 14.82 21.05
N SER A 214 15.82 16.14 21.02
CA SER A 214 15.27 17.02 22.05
C SER A 214 13.76 17.12 21.91
N ILE A 215 13.03 17.02 23.03
CA ILE A 215 11.59 17.30 23.07
C ILE A 215 11.37 18.80 23.32
N PRO A 216 10.57 19.50 22.49
CA PRO A 216 10.29 20.92 22.68
C PRO A 216 9.65 21.21 24.04
N ALA A 217 10.02 22.36 24.63
CA ALA A 217 9.52 22.76 25.95
C ALA A 217 7.99 22.95 26.02
N SER A 218 7.32 23.12 24.86
CA SER A 218 5.86 23.19 24.73
C SER A 218 5.14 21.90 25.14
N TYR A 219 5.82 20.75 25.13
CA TYR A 219 5.23 19.47 25.53
C TYR A 219 5.47 19.09 27.01
N LEU A 220 6.22 19.90 27.77
CA LEU A 220 6.51 19.60 29.17
C LEU A 220 5.23 19.48 30.00
N GLY A 221 5.05 18.32 30.65
CA GLY A 221 3.88 18.04 31.48
C GLY A 221 2.63 17.62 30.72
N ASN A 222 2.68 17.55 29.39
CA ASN A 222 1.57 17.08 28.57
C ASN A 222 1.59 15.56 28.42
N ASN A 223 0.44 15.02 28.03
CA ASN A 223 0.35 13.67 27.50
C ASN A 223 0.58 13.72 26.00
N VAL A 224 1.52 12.91 25.51
CA VAL A 224 1.97 12.95 24.11
C VAL A 224 1.94 11.58 23.47
N ILE A 225 1.92 11.59 22.13
CA ILE A 225 2.23 10.42 21.29
C ILE A 225 3.47 10.78 20.48
N VAL A 226 4.43 9.85 20.43
CA VAL A 226 5.61 9.93 19.55
C VAL A 226 5.38 9.00 18.36
N SER A 227 5.67 9.49 17.17
CA SER A 227 5.44 8.76 15.91
C SER A 227 6.75 8.55 15.17
N PHE A 228 6.98 7.31 14.75
CA PHE A 228 8.07 6.90 13.87
C PHE A 228 7.51 6.76 12.46
N ALA A 229 7.82 7.73 11.59
CA ALA A 229 7.16 7.88 10.30
C ALA A 229 8.14 7.61 9.16
N PHE A 230 7.82 6.64 8.32
CA PHE A 230 8.53 6.31 7.08
C PHE A 230 7.66 6.62 5.87
N ALA A 231 8.26 7.17 4.81
CA ALA A 231 7.63 7.25 3.50
C ALA A 231 8.63 6.90 2.38
N SER A 232 8.12 6.29 1.31
CA SER A 232 8.87 5.99 0.08
C SER A 232 8.37 6.77 -1.12
N ASP A 233 9.28 7.00 -2.06
CA ASP A 233 9.01 7.59 -3.38
C ASP A 233 8.35 6.55 -4.33
N PRO A 234 7.90 6.96 -5.53
CA PRO A 234 7.18 6.07 -6.44
C PRO A 234 8.10 5.21 -7.33
N ASN A 235 9.42 5.16 -7.10
CA ASN A 235 10.36 4.59 -8.07
C ASN A 235 11.33 3.56 -7.53
N THR A 236 11.94 3.78 -6.36
CA THR A 236 12.97 2.87 -5.85
C THR A 236 12.57 2.25 -4.52
N SER A 237 12.37 0.94 -4.54
CA SER A 237 11.99 0.14 -3.38
C SER A 237 12.64 -1.24 -3.44
N THR A 238 12.19 -2.17 -2.58
CA THR A 238 12.72 -3.53 -2.55
C THR A 238 12.52 -4.27 -3.88
N GLY A 239 11.43 -3.98 -4.61
CA GLY A 239 11.16 -4.60 -5.92
C GLY A 239 12.26 -4.30 -6.94
N SER A 240 12.80 -3.08 -6.94
CA SER A 240 13.89 -2.67 -7.83
C SER A 240 15.28 -2.91 -7.24
N ASN A 241 15.42 -2.94 -5.91
CA ASN A 241 16.67 -3.22 -5.21
C ASN A 241 16.45 -4.10 -3.95
N PRO A 242 16.73 -5.42 -4.03
CA PRO A 242 16.47 -6.35 -2.94
C PRO A 242 17.35 -6.18 -1.69
N GLU A 243 18.34 -5.28 -1.71
CA GLU A 243 19.12 -4.92 -0.52
C GLU A 243 18.39 -3.90 0.37
N LEU A 244 17.36 -3.24 -0.16
CA LEU A 244 16.50 -2.34 0.61
C LEU A 244 15.52 -3.20 1.41
N THR A 245 15.75 -3.31 2.72
CA THR A 245 15.01 -4.24 3.61
C THR A 245 14.14 -3.53 4.64
N GLY A 246 14.07 -2.21 4.56
CA GLY A 246 13.22 -1.36 5.39
C GLY A 246 13.96 -0.63 6.50
N LEU A 247 13.20 -0.26 7.53
CA LEU A 247 13.65 0.53 8.68
C LEU A 247 13.48 -0.30 9.95
N PHE A 248 14.43 -0.17 10.87
CA PHE A 248 14.40 -0.84 12.16
C PHE A 248 14.67 0.17 13.27
N ILE A 249 13.96 0.04 14.38
CA ILE A 249 14.19 0.82 15.60
C ILE A 249 14.16 -0.08 16.82
N ASP A 250 14.92 0.30 17.85
CA ASP A 250 14.98 -0.43 19.12
C ASP A 250 15.38 0.50 20.27
N ASN A 251 15.34 0.00 21.50
CA ASN A 251 15.74 0.70 22.73
C ASN A 251 15.12 2.10 22.85
N ILE A 252 13.83 2.21 22.55
CA ILE A 252 13.08 3.46 22.66
C ILE A 252 13.07 3.87 24.14
N ASP A 253 13.48 5.10 24.43
CA ASP A 253 13.34 5.78 25.72
C ASP A 253 12.79 7.18 25.47
N VAL A 254 11.58 7.45 25.96
CA VAL A 254 10.96 8.77 25.93
C VAL A 254 11.06 9.39 27.31
N ALA A 255 11.89 10.42 27.40
CA ALA A 255 12.09 11.27 28.58
C ALA A 255 12.48 10.54 29.88
N GLY A 256 12.98 9.31 29.80
CA GLY A 256 13.29 8.46 30.95
C GLY A 256 12.06 7.93 31.69
N VAL A 257 10.85 8.09 31.12
CA VAL A 257 9.58 7.71 31.75
C VAL A 257 8.85 6.59 31.02
N PHE A 258 9.21 6.34 29.76
CA PHE A 258 8.68 5.26 28.95
C PHE A 258 9.82 4.59 28.18
N THR A 259 9.90 3.28 28.23
CA THR A 259 10.92 2.50 27.50
C THR A 259 10.32 1.32 26.77
N ASN A 260 10.83 0.99 25.59
CA ASN A 260 10.42 -0.18 24.83
C ASN A 260 11.58 -0.75 23.99
N ASP A 261 11.80 -2.05 24.08
CA ASP A 261 12.83 -2.83 23.39
C ASP A 261 12.22 -3.83 22.38
N ALA A 262 11.04 -3.52 21.86
CA ALA A 262 10.26 -4.34 20.92
C ALA A 262 9.86 -5.75 21.41
N GLU A 263 10.09 -6.09 22.68
CA GLU A 263 9.62 -7.36 23.25
C GLU A 263 8.16 -7.31 23.72
N ASP A 264 7.61 -6.10 23.86
CA ASP A 264 6.21 -5.84 24.19
C ASP A 264 5.59 -4.84 23.20
N GLU A 265 4.57 -5.28 22.48
CA GLU A 265 3.85 -4.47 21.49
C GLU A 265 2.70 -3.67 22.11
N THR A 266 2.44 -3.85 23.42
CA THR A 266 1.25 -3.31 24.08
C THR A 266 1.14 -1.80 23.93
N GLY A 267 0.04 -1.37 23.31
CA GLY A 267 -0.33 0.04 23.18
C GLY A 267 0.31 0.76 22.00
N PHE A 268 1.24 0.13 21.28
CA PHE A 268 1.70 0.65 19.99
C PHE A 268 0.64 0.49 18.92
N ILE A 269 0.56 1.46 18.01
CA ILE A 269 -0.40 1.44 16.91
C ILE A 269 0.35 1.74 15.62
N GLY A 270 0.45 0.74 14.74
CA GLY A 270 0.93 0.91 13.38
C GLY A 270 -0.22 1.20 12.42
N PHE A 271 0.00 2.07 11.42
CA PHE A 271 -0.97 2.36 10.37
C PHE A 271 -0.31 2.94 9.11
N SER A 272 -1.01 2.85 7.97
CA SER A 272 -0.67 3.61 6.77
C SER A 272 -1.32 5.00 6.81
N ASN A 273 -0.52 6.03 6.52
CA ASN A 273 -0.96 7.41 6.32
C ASN A 273 -1.05 7.79 4.83
N THR A 274 -0.96 6.80 3.93
CA THR A 274 -1.20 7.00 2.50
C THR A 274 -2.65 7.45 2.29
N THR A 275 -2.88 8.39 1.36
CA THR A 275 -4.24 8.81 1.02
C THR A 275 -4.99 7.63 0.41
N LYS A 276 -6.07 7.20 1.08
CA LYS A 276 -6.89 6.07 0.67
C LYS A 276 -7.98 6.53 -0.30
N GLY A 277 -8.13 5.81 -1.41
CA GLY A 277 -9.25 6.00 -2.34
C GLY A 277 -10.58 5.52 -1.76
N GLY A 278 -10.54 4.59 -0.80
CA GLY A 278 -11.71 3.95 -0.22
C GLY A 278 -12.11 2.69 -0.99
N ASP A 279 -12.86 1.81 -0.32
CA ASP A 279 -13.53 0.68 -0.98
C ASP A 279 -14.85 1.20 -1.56
N LEU A 280 -14.85 1.36 -2.88
CA LEU A 280 -15.89 2.11 -3.59
C LEU A 280 -16.84 1.22 -4.38
N TRP A 281 -16.64 -0.11 -4.34
CA TRP A 281 -17.53 -1.06 -5.00
C TRP A 281 -18.83 -1.19 -4.21
N HIS A 282 -19.95 -0.85 -4.85
CA HIS A 282 -21.28 -0.94 -4.24
C HIS A 282 -22.36 -1.28 -5.27
N VAL A 283 -23.43 -1.93 -4.80
CA VAL A 283 -24.63 -2.15 -5.60
C VAL A 283 -25.47 -0.87 -5.61
N LEU A 284 -25.90 -0.43 -6.78
CA LEU A 284 -26.78 0.72 -6.95
C LEU A 284 -27.96 0.42 -7.87
N GLU A 285 -29.03 1.17 -7.72
CA GLU A 285 -30.14 1.21 -8.68
C GLU A 285 -29.74 2.07 -9.89
N ASP A 286 -29.70 1.49 -11.08
CA ASP A 286 -29.55 2.23 -12.33
C ASP A 286 -30.63 1.75 -13.30
N PRO A 287 -31.67 2.56 -13.59
CA PRO A 287 -32.72 2.17 -14.55
C PRO A 287 -32.23 1.95 -15.98
N SER A 288 -30.98 2.37 -16.30
CA SER A 288 -30.30 2.07 -17.56
C SER A 288 -29.49 0.78 -17.53
N ALA A 289 -29.42 0.12 -16.37
CA ALA A 289 -28.76 -1.15 -16.22
C ALA A 289 -29.40 -2.20 -17.16
N PRO A 290 -28.58 -3.05 -17.78
CA PRO A 290 -29.08 -4.15 -18.60
C PRO A 290 -29.84 -5.21 -17.80
N SER A 291 -29.51 -5.33 -16.52
CA SER A 291 -30.24 -5.97 -15.44
C SER A 291 -31.24 -4.94 -14.88
N PRO A 292 -32.52 -5.28 -14.74
CA PRO A 292 -33.58 -4.27 -14.62
C PRO A 292 -33.60 -3.45 -13.32
N LEU A 293 -33.08 -3.95 -12.20
CA LEU A 293 -32.82 -3.22 -10.97
C LEU A 293 -31.45 -2.52 -10.93
N TYR A 294 -30.46 -3.40 -10.84
CA TYR A 294 -29.26 -3.15 -10.08
C TYR A 294 -28.01 -3.32 -10.96
N ALA A 295 -27.00 -2.52 -10.64
CA ALA A 295 -25.68 -2.62 -11.22
C ALA A 295 -24.64 -2.44 -10.13
N LEU A 296 -23.41 -2.83 -10.45
CA LEU A 296 -22.25 -2.59 -9.61
C LEU A 296 -21.56 -1.29 -10.05
N GLY A 297 -21.33 -0.38 -9.11
CA GLY A 297 -20.64 0.89 -9.31
C GLY A 297 -19.33 0.93 -8.53
N CYS A 298 -18.33 1.61 -9.08
CA CYS A 298 -17.06 1.90 -8.43
C CYS A 298 -16.81 3.41 -8.49
N PHE A 299 -17.33 4.11 -7.49
CA PHE A 299 -17.23 5.56 -7.30
C PHE A 299 -17.72 5.92 -5.89
N ASP A 300 -17.46 7.14 -5.42
CA ASP A 300 -17.98 7.60 -4.14
C ASP A 300 -19.50 7.81 -4.22
N PHE A 301 -20.24 6.99 -3.47
CA PHE A 301 -21.71 6.97 -3.53
C PHE A 301 -22.35 8.30 -3.10
N GLU A 302 -21.75 9.03 -2.16
CA GLU A 302 -22.33 10.27 -1.62
C GLU A 302 -22.15 11.45 -2.58
N THR A 303 -20.99 11.53 -3.23
CA THR A 303 -20.62 12.63 -4.13
C THR A 303 -20.91 12.31 -5.59
N SER A 304 -21.07 11.02 -5.94
CA SER A 304 -21.14 10.52 -7.31
C SER A 304 -19.90 10.88 -8.15
N LEU A 305 -18.72 10.97 -7.51
CA LEU A 305 -17.44 11.29 -8.13
C LEU A 305 -16.41 10.19 -7.90
N TYR A 306 -15.29 10.25 -8.63
CA TYR A 306 -14.10 9.48 -8.31
C TYR A 306 -13.34 10.14 -7.15
N ASN A 307 -12.78 9.31 -6.28
CA ASN A 307 -11.80 9.73 -5.30
C ASN A 307 -10.40 9.78 -5.95
N PRO A 308 -9.52 10.68 -5.50
CA PRO A 308 -8.11 10.60 -5.87
C PRO A 308 -7.51 9.26 -5.42
N ASN A 309 -6.49 8.79 -6.14
CA ASN A 309 -5.74 7.57 -5.86
C ASN A 309 -6.60 6.30 -5.82
N MET A 310 -7.70 6.21 -6.57
CA MET A 310 -8.52 4.99 -6.58
C MET A 310 -7.80 3.79 -7.18
N HIS A 311 -7.60 2.75 -6.35
CA HIS A 311 -7.20 1.42 -6.79
C HIS A 311 -8.10 0.38 -6.11
N ASN A 312 -9.09 -0.11 -6.85
CA ASN A 312 -10.19 -0.91 -6.31
C ASN A 312 -10.33 -2.21 -7.09
N TYR A 313 -10.41 -3.34 -6.38
CA TYR A 313 -10.67 -4.66 -6.96
C TYR A 313 -12.02 -5.20 -6.48
N ILE A 314 -12.66 -5.97 -7.35
CA ILE A 314 -13.74 -6.85 -6.96
C ILE A 314 -13.47 -8.25 -7.51
N SER A 315 -13.56 -9.25 -6.64
CA SER A 315 -13.26 -10.64 -6.96
C SER A 315 -14.47 -11.52 -6.68
N SER A 316 -14.81 -12.42 -7.62
CA SER A 316 -15.90 -13.36 -7.44
C SER A 316 -15.49 -14.50 -6.53
N GLU A 317 -16.46 -15.28 -6.06
CA GLU A 317 -16.22 -16.62 -5.55
C GLU A 317 -15.53 -17.53 -6.58
N ASN A 318 -15.03 -18.68 -6.09
CA ASN A 318 -14.36 -19.65 -6.93
C ASN A 318 -15.34 -20.33 -7.90
N VAL A 319 -15.20 -20.05 -9.20
CA VAL A 319 -16.01 -20.69 -10.24
C VAL A 319 -15.33 -21.97 -10.75
N ILE A 320 -16.04 -23.10 -10.70
CA ILE A 320 -15.56 -24.38 -11.24
C ILE A 320 -15.68 -24.37 -12.76
N MET A 321 -14.53 -24.34 -13.43
CA MET A 321 -14.46 -24.35 -14.89
C MET A 321 -14.66 -25.76 -15.47
N PRO A 322 -15.51 -25.95 -16.50
CA PRO A 322 -15.72 -27.24 -17.14
C PRO A 322 -14.47 -27.69 -17.93
N ALA A 323 -14.16 -28.99 -17.83
CA ALA A 323 -13.02 -29.58 -18.53
C ALA A 323 -13.16 -29.47 -20.06
N GLU A 324 -12.05 -29.17 -20.74
CA GLU A 324 -11.90 -29.24 -22.20
C GLU A 324 -12.89 -28.39 -23.02
N SER A 325 -13.18 -27.16 -22.57
CA SER A 325 -13.99 -26.20 -23.32
C SER A 325 -13.28 -24.85 -23.48
N ASN A 326 -13.61 -24.12 -24.56
CA ASN A 326 -13.29 -22.70 -24.65
C ASN A 326 -14.28 -21.95 -23.76
N ILE A 327 -13.75 -21.18 -22.82
CA ILE A 327 -14.55 -20.38 -21.89
C ILE A 327 -14.50 -18.93 -22.36
N TYR A 328 -15.64 -18.26 -22.29
CA TYR A 328 -15.79 -16.84 -22.63
C TYR A 328 -16.28 -16.10 -21.39
N PHE A 329 -15.72 -14.91 -21.18
CA PHE A 329 -16.17 -13.96 -20.19
C PHE A 329 -16.74 -12.76 -20.95
N ASP A 330 -18.00 -12.43 -20.66
CA ASP A 330 -18.72 -11.32 -21.27
C ASP A 330 -19.28 -10.45 -20.13
N MET A 331 -19.05 -9.15 -20.18
CA MET A 331 -19.65 -8.19 -19.25
C MET A 331 -20.16 -6.94 -19.97
N LYS A 332 -21.07 -6.22 -19.32
CA LYS A 332 -21.53 -4.90 -19.78
C LYS A 332 -20.99 -3.87 -18.81
N ILE A 333 -20.28 -2.88 -19.34
CA ILE A 333 -19.67 -1.80 -18.56
C ILE A 333 -20.24 -0.48 -19.06
N LYS A 334 -20.56 0.40 -18.12
CA LYS A 334 -20.85 1.81 -18.36
C LYS A 334 -19.73 2.58 -17.69
N THR A 335 -18.97 3.34 -18.48
CA THR A 335 -17.80 4.06 -17.98
C THR A 335 -17.60 5.37 -18.75
N GLU A 336 -16.88 6.29 -18.10
CA GLU A 336 -16.36 7.54 -18.64
C GLU A 336 -14.83 7.61 -18.44
N LEU A 337 -14.13 6.45 -18.45
CA LEU A 337 -12.67 6.37 -18.35
C LEU A 337 -12.03 7.34 -19.34
N ASP A 338 -11.05 8.09 -18.86
CA ASP A 338 -10.24 8.93 -19.72
C ASP A 338 -9.33 8.06 -20.63
N GLU A 339 -9.04 8.56 -21.84
CA GLU A 339 -8.12 7.94 -22.81
C GLU A 339 -6.84 8.79 -23.03
N ASN A 340 -6.48 9.63 -22.06
CA ASN A 340 -5.30 10.47 -22.09
C ASN A 340 -4.01 9.63 -21.95
N SER A 341 -2.87 10.29 -21.90
CA SER A 341 -1.57 9.63 -21.76
C SER A 341 -1.18 9.52 -20.31
N PHE A 342 -0.76 8.31 -19.91
CA PHE A 342 -0.10 8.04 -18.63
C PHE A 342 0.86 9.18 -18.21
N PRO A 343 0.83 9.62 -16.93
CA PRO A 343 0.09 9.03 -15.80
C PRO A 343 -1.37 9.48 -15.67
N ASP A 344 -1.84 10.40 -16.52
CA ASP A 344 -3.22 10.88 -16.53
C ASP A 344 -4.02 9.97 -17.47
N CYS A 345 -4.35 8.76 -17.01
CA CYS A 345 -5.24 7.86 -17.74
C CYS A 345 -5.87 6.78 -16.87
N ASP A 346 -7.15 6.49 -17.11
CA ASP A 346 -7.88 5.49 -16.33
C ASP A 346 -7.87 4.11 -17.00
N TYR A 347 -7.84 3.06 -16.18
CA TYR A 347 -7.86 1.69 -16.67
C TYR A 347 -8.91 0.85 -15.95
N PHE A 348 -9.54 -0.03 -16.73
CA PHE A 348 -10.32 -1.15 -16.23
C PHE A 348 -9.74 -2.44 -16.81
N SER A 349 -9.34 -3.36 -15.94
CA SER A 349 -8.83 -4.67 -16.33
C SER A 349 -9.71 -5.79 -15.76
N VAL A 350 -9.65 -6.95 -16.40
CA VAL A 350 -10.23 -8.18 -15.87
C VAL A 350 -9.13 -9.22 -15.83
N GLU A 351 -8.99 -9.87 -14.68
CA GLU A 351 -7.98 -10.88 -14.43
C GLU A 351 -8.63 -12.19 -14.02
N VAL A 352 -7.99 -13.31 -14.38
CA VAL A 352 -8.42 -14.65 -13.97
C VAL A 352 -7.28 -15.31 -13.21
N ARG A 353 -7.55 -15.65 -11.95
CA ARG A 353 -6.62 -16.40 -11.12
C ARG A 353 -6.98 -17.88 -11.10
N TYR A 354 -6.01 -18.74 -11.40
CA TYR A 354 -6.15 -20.18 -11.23
C TYR A 354 -5.84 -20.58 -9.79
N ILE A 355 -6.79 -21.23 -9.12
CA ILE A 355 -6.60 -21.77 -7.78
C ILE A 355 -6.42 -23.28 -7.91
N ALA A 356 -5.23 -23.79 -7.60
CA ALA A 356 -4.98 -25.22 -7.58
C ALA A 356 -5.84 -25.87 -6.50
N ALA A 357 -6.59 -26.92 -6.84
CA ALA A 357 -7.30 -27.71 -5.85
C ALA A 357 -6.28 -28.30 -4.85
N VAL A 358 -6.41 -27.95 -3.57
CA VAL A 358 -5.71 -28.65 -2.49
C VAL A 358 -6.33 -30.04 -2.41
N TYR A 359 -5.74 -31.01 -3.10
CA TYR A 359 -6.10 -32.41 -2.88
C TYR A 359 -5.69 -32.77 -1.45
N PRO A 360 -6.61 -33.24 -0.59
CA PRO A 360 -6.19 -33.87 0.65
C PRO A 360 -5.27 -35.04 0.27
N ASN A 361 -4.10 -35.11 0.89
CA ASN A 361 -3.15 -36.21 0.68
C ASN A 361 -3.92 -37.53 0.71
N PRO A 362 -3.78 -38.41 -0.30
CA PRO A 362 -4.38 -39.73 -0.23
C PRO A 362 -3.86 -40.40 1.06
N PRO A 363 -4.72 -41.13 1.81
CA PRO A 363 -4.27 -41.84 2.99
C PRO A 363 -3.12 -42.76 2.58
N ASN A 364 -1.97 -42.58 3.23
CA ASN A 364 -0.79 -43.41 3.00
C ASN A 364 -1.18 -44.90 3.15
N PRO A 365 -0.67 -45.78 2.27
CA PRO A 365 -0.96 -47.21 2.30
C PRO A 365 -0.46 -47.91 3.57
#